data_AF-A0A520D6F4-F1
#
_entry.id   AF-A0A520D6F4-F1
#
_cell.length_a   1.000
_cell.length_b   1.000
_cell.length_c   1.000
_cell.angle_alpha   90.00
_cell.angle_beta   90.00
_cell.angle_gamma   90.00
#
_symmetry.space_group_name_H-M   'P 1'
#
loop_
_entity.id
_entity.type
_entity.pdbx_description
1 polymer ?
#
loop_
_entity_poly.entity_id
_entity_poly.type
_entity_poly.pdbx_seq_one_letter_code
_entity_poly.pdbx_strand_id
1 'polypeptide(L)' 'MLFNSYAFIFFYFPLVLIGFFAIGRSNARAAAGFLALASLFFYGWWSVKALPLLLGSICFNYWMGLRLTPKSGR' A
#
# COMPACT_ATOMS: atom_id res chain seq x y z
N MET A 1 -12.31 4.31 6.67
CA MET A 1 -13.64 3.70 6.54
C MET A 1 -13.59 2.39 7.29
N LEU A 2 -14.67 1.94 7.93
CA LEU A 2 -14.67 0.58 8.46
C LEU A 2 -14.85 -0.41 7.30
N PHE A 3 -14.26 -1.60 7.43
CA PHE A 3 -14.48 -2.69 6.47
C PHE A 3 -15.96 -3.07 6.31
N ASN A 4 -16.77 -2.83 7.35
CA ASN A 4 -18.20 -3.08 7.35
C ASN A 4 -19.04 -1.93 6.76
N SER A 5 -18.43 -0.79 6.42
CA SER A 5 -19.16 0.33 5.85
C SER A 5 -19.59 0.04 4.41
N TYR A 6 -20.84 0.36 4.07
CA TYR A 6 -21.38 0.23 2.71
C TYR A 6 -20.52 0.95 1.66
N ALA A 7 -19.96 2.11 2.00
CA ALA A 7 -19.06 2.85 1.13
C ALA A 7 -17.77 2.07 0.80
N PHE A 8 -17.27 1.25 1.74
CA PHE A 8 -16.10 0.41 1.48
C PHE A 8 -16.44 -0.69 0.47
N ILE A 9 -17.53 -1.42 0.71
CA ILE A 9 -17.93 -2.58 -0.10
C ILE A 9 -18.34 -2.17 -1.51
N PHE A 10 -19.15 -1.11 -1.64
CA PHE A 10 -19.76 -0.75 -2.92
C PHE A 10 -19.00 0.30 -3.73
N PHE A 11 -18.10 1.08 -3.11
CA PHE A 11 -17.32 2.10 -3.82
C PHE A 11 -15.84 1.81 -3.76
N TYR A 12 -15.26 1.76 -2.57
CA TYR A 12 -13.81 1.67 -2.42
C TYR A 12 -13.24 0.36 -2.99
N PHE A 13 -13.82 -0.78 -2.62
CA PHE A 13 -13.38 -2.10 -3.09
C PHE A 13 -13.44 -2.25 -4.62
N PRO A 14 -14.58 -2.02 -5.31
CA PRO A 14 -14.64 -2.13 -6.76
C PRO A 14 -13.72 -1.12 -7.46
N LEU A 15 -13.58 0.10 -6.93
CA LEU A 15 -12.66 1.10 -7.50
C LEU A 15 -11.20 0.64 -7.44
N VAL A 16 -10.75 0.13 -6.28
CA VAL A 16 -9.39 -0.40 -6.11
C VAL A 16 -9.18 -1.64 -6.98
N LEU A 17 -10.18 -2.51 -7.09
CA LEU A 17 -10.09 -3.73 -7.87
C LEU A 17 -9.98 -3.42 -9.38
N ILE A 18 -10.81 -2.51 -9.89
CA ILE A 18 -10.73 -2.02 -11.28
C ILE A 18 -9.36 -1.38 -11.53
N GLY A 19 -8.90 -0.49 -10.65
CA GLY A 19 -7.60 0.15 -10.78
C GLY A 19 -6.45 -0.85 -10.80
N PHE A 20 -6.49 -1.86 -9.92
CA PHE A 20 -5.48 -2.92 -9.85
C PHE A 20 -5.40 -3.73 -11.14
N PHE A 21 -6.54 -4.19 -11.68
CA PHE A 21 -6.56 -4.96 -12.92
C PHE A 21 -6.20 -4.11 -14.14
N ALA A 22 -6.63 -2.85 -14.18
CA ALA A 22 -6.29 -1.92 -15.26
C ALA A 22 -4.77 -1.68 -15.33
N ILE A 23 -4.14 -1.38 -14.19
CA ILE A 23 -2.69 -1.14 -14.11
C ILE A 23 -1.92 -2.46 -14.28
N GLY A 24 -2.41 -3.55 -13.68
CA GLY A 24 -1.80 -4.88 -13.74
C GLY A 24 -1.72 -5.46 -15.13
N ARG A 25 -2.63 -5.05 -16.03
CA ARG A 25 -2.58 -5.45 -17.45
C ARG A 25 -1.36 -4.89 -18.18
N SER A 26 -0.79 -3.77 -17.73
CA SER A 26 0.43 -3.18 -18.31
C SER A 26 1.67 -3.50 -17.49
N ASN A 27 1.60 -3.37 -16.16
CA ASN A 27 2.77 -3.53 -15.30
C ASN A 27 2.39 -4.04 -13.91
N ALA A 28 2.76 -5.28 -13.61
CA ALA A 28 2.50 -5.91 -12.31
C ALA A 28 3.15 -5.15 -11.14
N ARG A 29 4.32 -4.53 -11.33
CA ARG A 29 4.98 -3.74 -10.26
C ARG A 29 4.21 -2.46 -9.96
N ALA A 30 3.71 -1.80 -11.00
CA ALA A 30 2.88 -0.61 -10.84
C ALA A 30 1.55 -0.95 -10.15
N ALA A 31 0.96 -2.11 -10.44
CA ALA A 31 -0.24 -2.60 -9.77
C ALA A 31 -0.02 -2.89 -8.28
N ALA A 32 1.13 -3.49 -7.94
CA ALA A 32 1.52 -3.68 -6.54
C ALA A 32 1.70 -2.33 -5.81
N GLY A 33 2.33 -1.34 -6.46
CA GLY A 33 2.46 0.02 -5.93
C GLY A 33 1.11 0.71 -5.72
N PHE A 34 0.20 0.58 -6.68
CA PHE A 34 -1.17 1.09 -6.56
C PHE A 34 -1.92 0.44 -5.38
N LEU A 35 -1.82 -0.88 -5.22
CA LEU A 35 -2.46 -1.59 -4.12
C LEU A 35 -1.89 -1.18 -2.76
N ALA A 36 -0.58 -0.92 -2.68
CA ALA A 36 0.06 -0.38 -1.48
C ALA A 36 -0.45 1.02 -1.14
N LEU A 37 -0.55 1.91 -2.13
CA LEU A 37 -1.10 3.26 -1.96
C LEU A 37 -2.58 3.23 -1.56
N ALA A 38 -3.38 2.37 -2.20
CA ALA A 38 -4.77 2.18 -1.82
C ALA A 38 -4.86 1.76 -0.34
N SER A 39 -4.09 0.75 0.07
CA SER A 39 -4.05 0.27 1.45
C SER A 39 -3.67 1.37 2.45
N LEU A 40 -2.67 2.19 2.11
CA LEU A 40 -2.30 3.37 2.88
C LEU A 40 -3.46 4.37 2.99
N PHE A 41 -4.14 4.67 1.88
CA PHE A 41 -5.28 5.60 1.89
C PHE A 41 -6.42 5.09 2.78
N PHE A 42 -6.71 3.79 2.75
CA PHE A 42 -7.70 3.17 3.62
C PHE A 42 -7.33 3.29 5.11
N TYR A 43 -6.06 3.04 5.45
CA TYR A 43 -5.53 3.22 6.79
C TYR A 43 -5.55 4.69 7.25
N GLY A 44 -5.21 5.61 6.35
CA GLY A 44 -5.16 7.06 6.60
C GLY A 44 -6.52 7.65 6.92
N TRP A 45 -7.59 7.06 6.40
CA TRP A 45 -8.95 7.48 6.70
C TRP A 45 -9.30 7.39 8.19
N TRP A 46 -8.66 6.48 8.94
CA TRP A 46 -8.93 6.33 10.38
C TRP A 46 -8.07 7.26 11.24
N SER A 47 -6.80 7.46 10.86
CA SER A 47 -5.91 8.38 11.56
C SER A 47 -4.81 8.89 10.63
N VAL A 48 -5.05 10.06 10.03
CA VAL A 48 -4.08 10.74 9.16
C VAL A 48 -2.77 11.06 9.90
N LYS A 49 -2.80 11.20 11.22
CA LYS A 49 -1.59 11.46 12.05
C LYS A 49 -0.73 10.23 12.28
N ALA A 50 -1.33 9.02 12.30
CA ALA A 50 -0.57 7.78 12.46
C ALA A 50 0.08 7.33 11.13
N LEU A 51 -0.44 7.80 9.99
CA LEU A 51 0.01 7.39 8.67
C LEU A 51 1.49 7.76 8.38
N PRO A 52 1.97 8.99 8.65
CA PRO A 52 3.37 9.36 8.43
C PRO A 52 4.31 8.61 9.38
N LEU A 53 3.86 8.32 10.60
CA LEU A 53 4.61 7.51 11.57
C LEU A 53 4.76 6.06 11.08
N LEU A 54 3.69 5.47 10.56
CA LEU A 54 3.70 4.13 9.98
C LEU A 54 4.59 4.07 8.74
N LEU A 55 4.43 5.02 7.82
CA LEU A 55 5.27 5.13 6.61
C LEU A 55 6.74 5.34 6.98
N GLY A 56 7.03 6.22 7.93
CA GLY A 56 8.37 6.45 8.45
C GLY A 56 8.99 5.18 9.01
N SER A 57 8.22 4.42 9.81
CA SER A 57 8.65 3.11 10.33
C SER A 57 8.92 2.10 9.22
N ILE A 58 8.02 1.96 8.24
CA ILE A 58 8.19 1.03 7.11
C ILE A 58 9.45 1.38 6.32
N CYS A 59 9.62 2.66 5.95
CA CYS A 59 10.78 3.13 5.21
C CYS A 59 12.09 2.92 5.99
N PHE A 60 12.08 3.23 7.29
CA PHE A 60 13.24 3.06 8.15
C PHE A 60 13.63 1.59 8.29
N ASN A 61 12.66 0.71 8.56
CA ASN A 61 12.89 -0.73 8.64
C ASN A 61 13.37 -1.31 7.32
N TYR A 62 12.77 -0.89 6.20
CA TYR A 62 13.17 -1.34 4.86
C TYR A 62 14.60 -0.89 4.53
N TRP A 63 14.94 0.36 4.85
CA TRP A 63 16.28 0.90 4.66
C TRP A 63 17.33 0.19 5.51
N MET A 64 17.03 -0.07 6.79
CA MET A 64 17.89 -0.89 7.65
C MET A 64 18.03 -2.32 7.11
N GLY A 65 16.94 -2.94 6.66
CA GLY A 65 16.96 -4.26 6.04
C GLY A 65 17.86 -4.33 4.80
N LEU A 66 17.82 -3.31 3.95
CA LEU A 66 18.73 -3.18 2.80
C LEU A 66 20.20 -3.05 3.22
N ARG A 67 20.49 -2.36 4.32
CA ARG A 67 21.86 -2.21 4.85
C ARG A 67 22.38 -3.48 5.53
N LEU A 68 21.48 -4.25 6.14
CA LEU A 68 21.80 -5.49 6.84
C LEU A 68 21.85 -6.70 5.91
N THR A 69 21.17 -6.63 4.76
CA THR A 69 21.27 -7.66 3.72
C THR A 69 22.71 -7.70 3.24
N PRO A 70 23.47 -8.77 3.52
CA PRO A 70 24.81 -8.90 2.98
C PRO A 70 24.68 -8.83 1.46
N LYS A 71 25.55 -8.08 0.78
CA LYS A 71 25.76 -8.34 -0.65
C LYS A 71 26.15 -9.80 -0.73
N SER A 72 25.22 -10.66 -1.15
CA SER A 72 25.53 -12.03 -1.55
C SER A 72 26.62 -11.87 -2.60
N GLY A 73 27.84 -12.22 -2.20
CA GLY A 73 29.03 -12.12 -3.01
C GLY A 73 28.77 -12.80 -4.35
N ARG A 74 28.94 -12.04 -5.43
CA ARG A 74 29.45 -12.61 -6.66
C ARG A 74 30.96 -12.64 -6.55
#